data_AF-A0A177CAY9-F1
#
_entry.id   AF-A0A177CAY9-F1
#
_cell.length_a   1.000
_cell.length_b   1.000
_cell.length_c   1.000
_cell.angle_alpha   90.00
_cell.angle_beta   90.00
_cell.angle_gamma   90.00
#
_symmetry.space_group_name_H-M   'P 1'
#
loop_
_entity.id
_entity.type
_entity.pdbx_description
1 polymer ?
#
loop_
_entity_poly.entity_id
_entity_poly.type
_entity_poly.pdbx_seq_one_letter_code
_entity_poly.pdbx_strand_id
1 'polypeptide(L)'
;MLLTVLTAASYLISALLLYSGTVGVLWPLHTARTLFAVPNATPDTATFYPGLAGRNVTCGLAILTLLLQGQKQAAGVVVVCLLCNGASDCLVLVRREGGERLEVHVFNMFLVGAVGTGLVFLA
;
A
#
# COMPACT_ATOMS: atom_id res chain seq x y z
N MET A 1 -6.38 24.24 -5.49
CA MET A 1 -7.17 23.11 -6.01
C MET A 1 -6.36 21.82 -6.09
N LEU A 2 -5.23 21.79 -6.81
CA LEU A 2 -4.38 20.59 -6.94
C LEU A 2 -3.90 20.01 -5.59
N LEU A 3 -3.38 20.86 -4.68
CA LEU A 3 -2.92 20.41 -3.37
C LEU A 3 -4.02 19.76 -2.52
N THR A 4 -5.25 20.26 -2.63
CA THR A 4 -6.43 19.69 -1.96
C THR A 4 -6.72 18.28 -2.49
N VAL A 5 -6.64 18.09 -3.81
CA VAL A 5 -6.80 16.78 -4.46
C VAL A 5 -5.73 15.80 -4.00
N LEU A 6 -4.45 16.21 -3.99
CA LEU A 6 -3.34 15.38 -3.53
C LEU A 6 -3.47 14.98 -2.05
N THR A 7 -3.92 15.92 -1.21
CA THR A 7 -4.20 15.66 0.21
C THR A 7 -5.33 14.65 0.38
N ALA A 8 -6.44 14.82 -0.34
CA ALA A 8 -7.58 13.89 -0.31
C ALA A 8 -7.19 12.49 -0.81
N ALA A 9 -6.41 12.41 -1.89
CA ALA A 9 -5.88 11.14 -2.38
C ALA A 9 -4.98 10.46 -1.35
N SER A 10 -4.17 11.22 -0.61
CA SER A 10 -3.32 10.69 0.45
C SER A 10 -4.11 10.16 1.64
N TYR A 11 -5.22 10.82 2.02
CA TYR A 11 -6.18 10.28 2.99
C TYR A 11 -6.81 8.96 2.52
N LEU A 12 -7.17 8.87 1.23
CA LEU A 12 -7.70 7.63 0.67
C LEU A 12 -6.65 6.51 0.67
N ILE A 13 -5.41 6.79 0.27
CA ILE A 13 -4.28 5.83 0.35
C ILE A 13 -4.11 5.35 1.79
N SER A 14 -4.12 6.26 2.77
CA SER A 14 -4.06 5.92 4.18
C SER A 14 -5.19 4.98 4.60
N ALA A 15 -6.44 5.28 4.23
CA ALA A 15 -7.59 4.45 4.57
C ALA A 15 -7.49 3.04 3.97
N LEU A 16 -7.06 2.93 2.70
CA LEU A 16 -6.88 1.64 2.02
C LEU A 16 -5.76 0.81 2.64
N LEU A 17 -4.67 1.45 3.08
CA LEU A 17 -3.57 0.79 3.79
C LEU A 17 -4.02 0.28 5.17
N LEU A 18 -4.76 1.09 5.93
CA LEU A 18 -5.32 0.67 7.22
C LEU A 18 -6.30 -0.49 7.05
N TYR A 19 -7.20 -0.42 6.06
CA TYR A 19 -8.14 -1.50 5.76
C TYR A 19 -7.41 -2.79 5.37
N SER A 20 -6.56 -2.74 4.33
CA SER A 20 -5.84 -3.92 3.84
C SER A 20 -4.90 -4.51 4.90
N GLY A 21 -4.25 -3.67 5.70
CA GLY A 21 -3.41 -4.09 6.80
C GLY A 21 -4.20 -4.75 7.95
N THR A 22 -5.33 -4.16 8.35
CA THR A 22 -6.17 -4.75 9.40
C THR A 22 -6.74 -6.10 8.95
N VAL A 23 -7.23 -6.18 7.71
CA VAL A 23 -7.74 -7.44 7.15
C VAL A 23 -6.63 -8.48 7.06
N GLY A 24 -5.41 -8.10 6.66
CA GLY A 24 -4.27 -9.03 6.58
C GLY A 24 -3.74 -9.53 7.92
N VAL A 25 -3.90 -8.76 9.00
CA VAL A 25 -3.58 -9.23 10.35
C VAL A 25 -4.64 -10.19 10.87
N LEU A 26 -5.92 -9.86 10.70
CA LEU A 26 -7.03 -10.64 11.26
C LEU A 26 -7.37 -11.89 10.44
N TRP A 27 -7.17 -11.85 9.11
CA TRP A 27 -7.51 -12.93 8.19
C TRP A 27 -6.38 -13.18 7.16
N PRO A 28 -5.18 -13.62 7.61
CA PRO A 28 -4.00 -13.72 6.76
C PRO A 28 -4.18 -14.68 5.56
N LEU A 29 -4.85 -15.82 5.76
CA LEU A 29 -5.13 -16.77 4.69
C LEU A 29 -6.08 -16.20 3.63
N HIS A 30 -7.08 -15.44 4.07
CA HIS A 30 -7.99 -14.75 3.16
C HIS A 30 -7.21 -13.72 2.33
N THR A 31 -6.42 -12.88 2.99
CA THR A 31 -5.59 -11.84 2.35
C THR A 31 -4.59 -12.42 1.35
N ALA A 32 -3.96 -13.54 1.67
CA ALA A 32 -3.10 -14.24 0.73
C ALA A 32 -3.85 -14.57 -0.56
N ARG A 33 -5.01 -15.20 -0.44
CA ARG A 33 -5.80 -15.68 -1.58
C ARG A 33 -6.43 -14.55 -2.38
N THR A 34 -6.99 -13.54 -1.72
CA THR A 34 -7.84 -12.53 -2.38
C THR A 34 -7.11 -11.25 -2.73
N LEU A 35 -6.21 -10.77 -1.87
CA LEU A 35 -5.53 -9.49 -2.06
C LEU A 35 -4.19 -9.64 -2.78
N PHE A 36 -3.45 -10.71 -2.48
CA PHE A 36 -2.15 -10.98 -3.10
C PHE A 36 -2.22 -12.03 -4.22
N ALA A 37 -3.43 -12.43 -4.64
CA ALA A 37 -3.68 -13.37 -5.72
C ALA A 37 -2.87 -14.68 -5.59
N VAL A 38 -2.82 -15.23 -4.37
CA VAL A 38 -2.18 -16.51 -4.04
C VAL A 38 -3.28 -17.54 -3.78
N PRO A 39 -4.02 -18.02 -4.81
CA PRO A 39 -5.21 -18.86 -4.60
C PRO A 39 -4.89 -20.17 -3.86
N ASN A 40 -3.70 -20.72 -4.10
CA ASN A 40 -3.20 -21.94 -3.46
C ASN A 40 -2.49 -21.69 -2.12
N ALA A 41 -2.70 -20.54 -1.47
CA ALA A 41 -2.10 -20.26 -0.15
C ALA A 41 -2.50 -21.35 0.85
N THR A 42 -1.52 -21.88 1.57
CA THR A 42 -1.70 -22.76 2.73
C THR A 42 -1.58 -21.94 4.02
N PRO A 43 -2.10 -22.45 5.16
CA PRO A 43 -1.89 -21.81 6.47
C PRO A 43 -0.41 -21.53 6.77
N ASP A 44 0.50 -22.44 6.41
CA ASP A 44 1.94 -22.27 6.61
C ASP A 44 2.49 -21.10 5.80
N THR A 45 2.13 -20.98 4.52
CA THR A 45 2.52 -19.82 3.69
C THR A 45 1.86 -18.52 4.14
N ALA A 46 0.69 -18.61 4.79
CA ALA A 46 -0.05 -17.47 5.29
C ALA A 46 0.58 -16.84 6.55
N THR A 47 1.51 -17.54 7.23
CA THR A 47 2.17 -17.05 8.46
C THR A 47 2.97 -15.76 8.27
N PHE A 48 3.41 -15.47 7.04
CA PHE A 48 4.16 -14.24 6.72
C PHE A 48 3.25 -13.02 6.45
N TYR A 49 1.96 -13.25 6.20
CA TYR A 49 1.04 -12.18 5.80
C TYR A 49 0.73 -11.16 6.90
N PRO A 50 0.63 -11.52 8.19
CA PRO A 50 0.49 -10.51 9.24
C PRO A 50 1.66 -9.51 9.28
N GLY A 51 2.88 -9.95 8.93
CA GLY A 51 4.04 -9.05 8.82
C GLY A 51 3.90 -8.06 7.67
N LEU A 52 3.52 -8.53 6.48
CA LEU A 52 3.21 -7.69 5.32
C LEU A 52 2.02 -6.75 5.58
N ALA A 53 1.04 -7.21 6.34
CA ALA A 53 -0.13 -6.44 6.71
C ALA A 53 0.18 -5.35 7.75
N GLY A 54 1.06 -5.66 8.72
CA GLY A 54 1.56 -4.70 9.70
C GLY A 54 2.32 -3.53 9.05
N ARG A 55 3.05 -3.79 7.96
CA ARG A 55 3.65 -2.74 7.11
C ARG A 55 2.59 -1.77 6.60
N ASN A 56 1.48 -2.27 6.06
CA ASN A 56 0.40 -1.43 5.55
C ASN A 56 -0.26 -0.61 6.68
N VAL A 57 -0.55 -1.23 7.84
CA VAL A 57 -1.08 -0.50 9.00
C VAL A 57 -0.14 0.64 9.41
N THR A 58 1.17 0.34 9.52
CA THR A 58 2.18 1.32 9.93
C THR A 58 2.26 2.49 8.94
N CYS A 59 2.32 2.22 7.63
CA CYS A 59 2.34 3.26 6.60
C CYS A 59 1.05 4.08 6.60
N GLY A 60 -0.12 3.43 6.75
CA GLY A 60 -1.40 4.11 6.83
C GLY A 60 -1.48 5.06 8.02
N LEU A 61 -1.10 4.60 9.22
CA LEU A 61 -1.05 5.45 10.41
C LEU A 61 -0.06 6.62 10.23
N ALA A 62 1.13 6.36 9.70
CA ALA A 62 2.12 7.41 9.48
C ALA A 62 1.60 8.52 8.54
N ILE A 63 0.99 8.15 7.41
CA ILE A 63 0.39 9.11 6.47
C ILE A 63 -0.73 9.89 7.17
N LEU A 64 -1.67 9.20 7.85
CA LEU A 64 -2.78 9.84 8.54
C LEU A 64 -2.30 10.86 9.59
N THR A 65 -1.39 10.44 10.47
CA THR A 65 -0.86 11.29 11.54
C THR A 65 -0.17 12.53 10.98
N LEU A 66 0.67 12.37 9.94
CA LEU A 66 1.37 13.50 9.33
C LEU A 66 0.39 14.48 8.66
N LEU A 67 -0.65 13.97 7.98
CA LEU A 67 -1.68 14.82 7.38
C LEU A 67 -2.49 15.59 8.43
N LEU A 68 -2.86 14.94 9.54
CA LEU A 68 -3.58 15.57 10.65
C LEU A 68 -2.75 16.66 11.35
N GLN A 69 -1.43 16.51 11.38
CA GLN A 69 -0.49 17.52 11.87
C GLN A 69 -0.19 18.63 10.86
N GLY A 70 -0.76 18.56 9.65
CA GLY A 70 -0.45 19.49 8.56
C GLY A 70 0.91 19.27 7.87
N GLN A 71 1.63 18.21 8.22
CA GLN A 71 2.96 17.85 7.69
C GLN A 71 2.85 17.15 6.33
N LYS A 72 2.28 17.84 5.34
CA LYS A 72 1.94 17.27 4.03
C LYS A 72 3.17 16.79 3.24
N GLN A 73 4.26 17.55 3.24
CA GLN A 73 5.50 17.13 2.56
C GLN A 73 6.04 15.81 3.13
N ALA A 74 6.07 15.70 4.46
CA ALA A 74 6.49 14.46 5.14
C ALA A 74 5.56 13.29 4.82
N ALA A 75 4.24 13.51 4.79
CA ALA A 75 3.29 12.48 4.34
C ALA A 75 3.58 12.06 2.90
N GLY A 76 3.97 13.00 2.03
CA GLY A 76 4.35 12.74 0.65
C GLY A 76 5.57 11.83 0.55
N VAL A 77 6.59 12.06 1.38
CA VAL A 77 7.78 11.20 1.46
C VAL A 77 7.38 9.76 1.80
N VAL A 78 6.51 9.57 2.80
CA VAL A 78 6.02 8.22 3.16
C VAL A 78 5.26 7.57 2.01
N VAL A 79 4.41 8.32 1.30
CA VAL A 79 3.68 7.83 0.13
C VAL A 79 4.65 7.42 -0.99
N VAL A 80 5.70 8.19 -1.26
CA VAL A 80 6.72 7.81 -2.26
C VAL A 80 7.47 6.54 -1.84
N CYS A 81 7.78 6.36 -0.56
CA CYS A 81 8.42 5.14 -0.07
C CYS A 81 7.58 3.86 -0.30
N LEU A 82 6.25 3.97 -0.47
CA LEU A 82 5.41 2.82 -0.85
C LEU A 82 5.76 2.26 -2.24
N LEU A 83 6.48 2.99 -3.09
CA LEU A 83 6.98 2.44 -4.36
C LEU A 83 7.90 1.23 -4.14
N CYS A 84 8.68 1.20 -3.05
CA CYS A 84 9.51 0.05 -2.70
C CYS A 84 8.64 -1.18 -2.36
N ASN A 85 7.51 -0.94 -1.69
CA ASN A 85 6.54 -1.98 -1.36
C ASN A 85 5.91 -2.54 -2.64
N GLY A 86 5.42 -1.66 -3.52
CA GLY A 86 4.84 -2.06 -4.80
C GLY A 86 5.82 -2.80 -5.70
N ALA A 87 7.10 -2.40 -5.72
CA ALA A 87 8.14 -3.10 -6.47
C ALA A 87 8.36 -4.54 -5.93
N SER A 88 8.32 -4.70 -4.60
CA SER A 88 8.42 -6.02 -3.96
C SER A 88 7.20 -6.90 -4.29
N ASP A 89 6.00 -6.32 -4.26
CA ASP A 89 4.75 -7.03 -4.57
C ASP A 89 4.74 -7.46 -6.05
N CYS A 90 5.16 -6.59 -6.98
CA CYS A 90 5.36 -6.92 -8.39
C CYS A 90 6.38 -8.05 -8.59
N LEU A 91 7.51 -8.03 -7.87
CA LEU A 91 8.53 -9.08 -7.97
C LEU A 91 7.98 -10.44 -7.54
N VAL A 92 7.16 -10.47 -6.48
CA VAL A 92 6.48 -11.69 -6.03
C VAL A 92 5.55 -12.22 -7.11
N LEU A 93 4.75 -11.35 -7.75
CA LEU A 93 3.84 -11.74 -8.82
C LEU A 93 4.57 -12.26 -10.05
N VAL A 94 5.66 -11.60 -10.48
CA VAL A 94 6.47 -12.03 -11.64
C VAL A 94 7.14 -13.38 -11.41
N ARG A 95 7.60 -13.65 -10.18
CA ARG A 95 8.29 -14.91 -9.85
C ARG A 95 7.35 -16.09 -9.60
N ARG A 96 6.04 -15.86 -9.56
CA ARG A 96 5.05 -16.88 -9.24
C ARG A 96 4.37 -17.39 -10.51
N GLU A 97 4.38 -18.71 -10.72
CA GLU A 97 3.51 -19.32 -11.72
C GLU A 97 2.04 -19.02 -11.37
N GLY A 98 1.31 -18.43 -12.33
CA GLY A 98 -0.07 -18.01 -12.12
C GLY A 98 -0.24 -16.71 -11.31
N GLY A 99 0.78 -15.86 -11.23
CA GLY A 99 0.62 -14.50 -10.69
C GLY A 99 -0.36 -13.67 -11.54
N GLU A 100 -1.47 -13.24 -10.93
CA GLU A 100 -2.47 -12.39 -11.58
C GLU A 100 -2.35 -10.94 -11.10
N ARG A 101 -2.89 -9.98 -11.89
CA ARG A 101 -3.04 -8.56 -11.51
C ARG A 101 -1.71 -7.81 -11.31
N LEU A 102 -0.67 -8.19 -12.02
CA LEU A 102 0.59 -7.43 -12.06
C LEU A 102 0.35 -6.02 -12.59
N GLU A 103 -0.47 -5.88 -13.63
CA GLU A 103 -0.85 -4.60 -14.23
C GLU A 103 -1.54 -3.66 -13.23
N VAL A 104 -2.36 -4.20 -12.32
CA VAL A 104 -3.00 -3.42 -11.26
C VAL A 104 -1.97 -2.90 -10.26
N HIS A 105 -0.98 -3.72 -9.89
CA HIS A 105 0.09 -3.29 -8.99
C HIS A 105 0.96 -2.20 -9.63
N VAL A 106 1.34 -2.36 -10.90
CA VAL A 106 2.10 -1.34 -11.64
C VAL A 106 1.31 -0.03 -11.75
N PHE A 107 0.02 -0.10 -12.06
CA PHE A 107 -0.84 1.07 -12.12
C PHE A 107 -0.97 1.77 -10.76
N ASN A 108 -1.17 1.00 -9.68
CA ASN A 108 -1.21 1.55 -8.32
C ASN A 108 0.11 2.21 -7.93
N MET A 109 1.26 1.63 -8.32
CA MET A 109 2.57 2.25 -8.11
C MET A 109 2.66 3.59 -8.82
N PHE A 110 2.21 3.70 -10.06
CA PHE A 110 2.21 4.98 -10.77
C PHE A 110 1.36 6.03 -10.06
N LEU A 111 0.13 5.67 -9.62
CA LEU A 111 -0.75 6.57 -8.89
C LEU A 111 -0.13 7.03 -7.56
N VAL A 112 0.39 6.09 -6.78
CA VAL A 112 1.04 6.36 -5.50
C VAL A 112 2.28 7.23 -5.69
N GLY A 113 3.10 6.95 -6.70
CA GLY A 113 4.27 7.74 -7.05
C GLY A 113 3.91 9.16 -7.46
N ALA A 114 2.90 9.34 -8.30
CA ALA A 114 2.41 10.66 -8.73
C ALA A 114 1.84 11.47 -7.56
N VAL A 115 0.99 10.85 -6.72
CA VAL A 115 0.41 11.52 -5.54
C VAL A 115 1.50 11.89 -4.53
N GLY A 116 2.38 10.96 -4.20
CA GLY A 116 3.47 11.18 -3.24
C GLY A 116 4.42 12.27 -3.72
N THR A 117 4.91 12.19 -4.96
CA THR A 117 5.81 13.20 -5.55
C THR A 117 5.14 14.56 -5.60
N GLY A 118 3.87 14.62 -6.03
CA GLY A 118 3.10 15.86 -6.01
C GLY A 118 3.01 16.46 -4.60
N LEU A 119 2.76 15.65 -3.58
CA LEU A 119 2.66 16.12 -2.20
C LEU A 119 4.03 16.54 -1.63
N VAL A 120 5.14 15.92 -2.06
CA VAL A 120 6.50 16.31 -1.66
C VAL A 120 6.88 17.70 -2.19
N PHE A 121 6.56 17.99 -3.45
CA PHE A 121 7.06 19.21 -4.12
C PHE A 121 6.05 20.38 -4.15
N LEU A 122 4.77 20.13 -3.92
CA LEU A 122 3.70 21.13 -4.07
C LEU A 122 2.96 21.47 -2.77
N ALA A 123 3.28 20.81 -1.66
CA ALA A 123 2.66 21.04 -0.35
C ALA A 123 3.52 21.92 0.54
#